data_AF-A0A550H4M9-F1
#
_entry.id   AF-A0A550H4M9-F1
#
_cell.length_a   1.000
_cell.length_b   1.000
_cell.length_c   1.000
_cell.angle_alpha   90.00
_cell.angle_beta   90.00
_cell.angle_gamma   90.00
#
_symmetry.space_group_name_H-M   'P 1'
#
loop_
_entity.id
_entity.type
_entity.pdbx_description
1 polymer ?
#
loop_
_entity_poly.entity_id
_entity_poly.type
_entity_poly.pdbx_seq_one_letter_code
_entity_poly.pdbx_strand_id
1 'polypeptide(L)'
;MEPRYVSSVPAMLQPIQILLINIAVFFGHYVIIAAALNFQFGNAGIPNMSSNVSVAIGSFTVSSIVIRASMWVASRAGIIFGSNWVYDNPQNVSLMNKYFINQPILSVSLFIFSLAMALVLGCVLGWGLGKLGGKLRATRLMI
;
A
#
# COMPACT_ATOMS: atom_id res chain seq x y z
N MET A 1 30.03 20.13 -18.89
CA MET A 1 29.09 19.26 -19.61
C MET A 1 27.82 19.21 -18.78
N GLU A 2 26.86 20.08 -19.09
CA GLU A 2 25.62 20.20 -18.33
C GLU A 2 24.72 18.98 -18.60
N PRO A 3 24.07 18.42 -17.57
CA PRO A 3 23.13 17.33 -17.77
C PRO A 3 21.89 17.89 -18.49
N ARG A 4 21.76 17.54 -19.77
CA ARG A 4 20.53 17.70 -20.55
C ARG A 4 19.43 16.90 -19.88
N TYR A 5 18.53 17.59 -19.18
CA TYR A 5 17.22 17.04 -18.83
C TYR A 5 16.48 16.76 -20.14
N VAL A 6 16.58 15.51 -20.57
CA VAL A 6 15.92 14.97 -21.75
C VAL A 6 14.42 15.20 -21.64
N SER A 7 13.94 16.03 -22.56
CA SER A 7 12.58 16.49 -22.79
C SER A 7 11.66 15.40 -23.34
N SER A 8 11.71 14.18 -22.80
CA SER A 8 10.82 13.08 -23.19
C SER A 8 10.07 12.56 -21.97
N VAL A 9 9.27 13.43 -21.36
CA VAL A 9 8.27 13.03 -20.37
C VAL A 9 7.01 12.61 -21.15
N PRO A 10 6.68 11.31 -21.29
CA PRO A 10 5.39 10.94 -21.84
C PRO A 10 4.32 11.38 -20.83
N ALA A 11 3.55 12.40 -21.21
CA ALA A 11 2.46 13.00 -20.44
C ALA A 11 2.80 13.29 -18.97
N MET A 12 3.49 14.40 -18.74
CA MET A 12 3.56 14.99 -17.40
C MET A 12 2.11 15.27 -16.96
N LEU A 13 1.57 14.45 -16.04
CA LEU A 13 0.25 14.71 -15.44
C LEU A 13 0.28 16.15 -14.95
N GLN A 14 -0.64 16.97 -15.43
CA GLN A 14 -0.76 18.34 -14.97
C GLN A 14 -0.94 18.32 -13.44
N PRO A 15 -0.42 19.32 -12.70
CA PRO A 15 -0.52 19.35 -11.24
C PRO A 15 -1.95 19.11 -10.72
N ILE A 16 -2.96 19.55 -11.47
CA ILE A 16 -4.38 19.31 -11.19
C ILE A 16 -4.77 17.83 -11.26
N GLN A 17 -4.22 17.05 -12.20
CA GLN A 17 -4.51 15.63 -12.35
C GLN A 17 -3.91 14.82 -11.20
N ILE A 18 -2.69 15.16 -10.77
CA ILE A 18 -2.04 14.55 -9.60
C ILE A 18 -2.86 14.82 -8.34
N LEU A 19 -3.34 16.07 -8.16
CA LEU A 19 -4.21 16.44 -7.06
C LEU A 19 -5.50 15.60 -7.04
N LEU A 20 -6.19 15.49 -8.18
CA LEU A 20 -7.43 14.73 -8.30
C LEU A 20 -7.22 13.24 -8.01
N ILE A 21 -6.14 12.65 -8.52
CA ILE A 21 -5.78 11.25 -8.25
C ILE A 21 -5.51 11.04 -6.76
N ASN A 22 -4.75 11.94 -6.12
CA ASN A 22 -4.48 11.83 -4.68
C ASN A 22 -5.77 11.90 -3.86
N ILE A 23 -6.66 12.86 -4.16
CA ILE A 23 -7.97 12.98 -3.49
C ILE A 23 -8.78 11.69 -3.67
N ALA A 24 -8.87 11.17 -4.90
CA ALA A 24 -9.61 9.95 -5.20
C ALA A 24 -9.03 8.72 -4.47
N VAL A 25 -7.70 8.58 -4.41
CA VAL A 25 -7.02 7.48 -3.72
C VAL A 25 -7.28 7.53 -2.22
N PHE A 26 -7.11 8.69 -1.58
CA PHE A 26 -7.36 8.83 -0.14
C PHE A 26 -8.85 8.61 0.19
N PHE A 27 -9.76 9.24 -0.57
CA PHE A 27 -11.20 9.07 -0.38
C PHE A 27 -11.63 7.62 -0.57
N GLY A 28 -11.21 6.99 -1.67
CA GLY A 28 -11.53 5.59 -1.96
C GLY A 28 -11.04 4.64 -0.88
N HIS A 29 -9.83 4.87 -0.34
CA HIS A 29 -9.31 4.05 0.75
C HIS A 29 -10.20 4.13 2.01
N TYR A 30 -10.60 5.34 2.43
CA TYR A 30 -11.48 5.51 3.59
C TYR A 30 -12.88 4.92 3.36
N VAL A 31 -13.45 5.06 2.16
CA VAL A 31 -14.75 4.48 1.83
C VAL A 31 -14.71 2.96 1.88
N ILE A 32 -13.69 2.33 1.31
CA ILE A 32 -13.52 0.86 1.33
C ILE A 32 -13.44 0.37 2.77
N ILE A 33 -12.62 1.02 3.60
CA ILE A 33 -12.45 0.59 4.99
C ILE A 33 -13.75 0.82 5.79
N ALA A 34 -14.37 1.99 5.68
CA ALA A 34 -15.63 2.27 6.36
C ALA A 34 -16.73 1.29 5.94
N ALA A 35 -16.89 1.00 4.65
CA ALA A 35 -17.85 0.02 4.17
C ALA A 35 -17.58 -1.40 4.72
N ALA A 36 -16.32 -1.84 4.69
CA ALA A 36 -15.93 -3.17 5.18
C ALA A 36 -16.17 -3.33 6.70
N LEU A 37 -15.90 -2.29 7.50
CA LEU A 37 -16.19 -2.33 8.95
C LEU A 37 -17.69 -2.31 9.24
N ASN A 38 -18.47 -1.52 8.50
CA ASN A 38 -19.93 -1.49 8.63
C ASN A 38 -20.52 -2.87 8.32
N PHE A 39 -19.97 -3.58 7.33
CA PHE A 39 -20.41 -4.94 6.97
C PHE A 39 -20.05 -5.99 8.04
N GLN A 40 -18.88 -5.87 8.67
CA GLN A 40 -18.40 -6.83 9.68
C GLN A 40 -19.10 -6.71 11.03
N PHE A 41 -19.32 -5.50 11.51
CA PHE A 41 -19.78 -5.27 12.88
C PHE A 41 -21.22 -4.79 12.99
N GLY A 42 -21.88 -4.45 11.87
CA GLY A 42 -23.27 -3.97 11.85
C GLY A 42 -23.50 -2.68 12.66
N ASN A 43 -22.42 -2.07 13.16
CA ASN A 43 -22.46 -0.90 14.02
C ASN A 43 -22.46 0.32 13.10
N ALA A 44 -23.56 1.09 13.08
CA ALA A 44 -23.81 2.19 12.17
C ALA A 44 -22.71 3.27 12.15
N GLY A 45 -21.61 3.02 11.43
CA GLY A 45 -20.49 3.93 11.26
C GLY A 45 -19.59 4.14 12.47
N ILE A 46 -19.77 3.45 13.60
CA ILE A 46 -18.89 3.62 14.78
C ILE A 46 -17.55 2.92 14.48
N PRO A 47 -16.45 3.66 14.29
CA PRO A 47 -15.19 3.08 13.85
C PRO A 47 -14.57 2.30 15.00
N ASN A 48 -14.38 0.99 14.83
CA ASN A 48 -13.47 0.26 15.69
C ASN A 48 -12.04 0.64 15.30
N MET A 49 -11.44 1.55 16.07
CA MET A 49 -10.11 2.10 15.82
C MET A 49 -9.05 0.99 15.66
N SER A 50 -9.17 -0.14 16.37
CA SER A 50 -8.20 -1.24 16.23
C SER A 50 -8.32 -1.98 14.90
N SER A 51 -9.52 -2.09 14.34
CA SER A 51 -9.76 -2.80 13.07
C SER A 51 -9.37 -1.94 11.86
N ASN A 52 -9.72 -0.65 11.87
CA ASN A 52 -9.30 0.28 10.81
C ASN A 52 -7.77 0.36 10.67
N VAL A 53 -7.06 0.47 11.81
CA VAL A 53 -5.60 0.59 11.79
C VAL A 53 -4.92 -0.70 11.30
N SER A 54 -5.45 -1.89 11.63
CA SER A 54 -4.95 -3.16 11.09
C SER A 54 -5.01 -3.21 9.56
N VAL A 55 -6.09 -2.69 8.96
CA VAL A 55 -6.28 -2.69 7.49
C VAL A 55 -5.35 -1.66 6.83
N ALA A 56 -5.24 -0.46 7.40
CA ALA A 56 -4.32 0.57 6.90
C ALA A 56 -2.85 0.10 6.93
N ILE A 57 -2.46 -0.61 7.98
CA ILE A 57 -1.10 -1.15 8.09
C ILE A 57 -0.83 -2.22 7.02
N GLY A 58 -1.82 -3.07 6.73
CA GLY A 58 -1.72 -4.03 5.63
C GLY A 58 -1.51 -3.36 4.28
N SER A 59 -2.25 -2.28 3.99
CA SER A 59 -2.11 -1.56 2.71
C SER A 59 -0.74 -0.88 2.56
N PHE A 60 -0.25 -0.21 3.59
CA PHE A 60 1.10 0.40 3.58
C PHE A 60 2.21 -0.64 3.50
N THR A 61 2.04 -1.78 4.16
CA THR A 61 2.98 -2.91 4.10
C THR A 61 3.13 -3.40 2.67
N VAL A 62 2.03 -3.65 1.97
CA VAL A 62 2.08 -4.12 0.57
C VAL A 62 2.69 -3.05 -0.32
N SER A 63 2.27 -1.79 -0.17
CA SER A 63 2.76 -0.69 -1.01
C SER A 63 4.26 -0.43 -0.83
N SER A 64 4.79 -0.53 0.39
CA SER A 64 6.21 -0.28 0.65
C SER A 64 7.08 -1.52 0.47
N ILE A 65 6.74 -2.62 1.14
CA ILE A 65 7.64 -3.79 1.25
C ILE A 65 7.53 -4.67 0.02
N VAL A 66 6.31 -5.01 -0.40
CA VAL A 66 6.10 -5.96 -1.49
C VAL A 66 6.56 -5.36 -2.81
N ILE A 67 6.25 -4.08 -3.08
CA ILE A 67 6.72 -3.43 -4.31
C ILE A 67 8.26 -3.40 -4.37
N ARG A 68 8.94 -3.10 -3.26
CA ARG A 68 10.41 -3.12 -3.20
C ARG A 68 10.99 -4.51 -3.36
N ALA A 69 10.36 -5.52 -2.77
CA ALA A 69 10.76 -6.91 -2.96
C ALA A 69 10.62 -7.32 -4.44
N SER A 70 9.51 -6.97 -5.09
CA SER A 70 9.27 -7.23 -6.51
C SER A 70 10.30 -6.56 -7.41
N MET A 71 10.62 -5.28 -7.17
CA MET A 71 11.66 -4.56 -7.90
C MET A 71 13.05 -5.15 -7.66
N TRP A 72 13.35 -5.60 -6.44
CA TRP A 72 14.62 -6.24 -6.11
C TRP A 72 14.80 -7.56 -6.88
N VAL A 73 13.75 -8.40 -6.91
CA VAL A 73 13.75 -9.65 -7.68
C VAL A 73 13.93 -9.37 -9.18
N ALA A 74 13.19 -8.42 -9.73
CA ALA A 74 13.30 -8.03 -11.13
C ALA A 74 14.68 -7.43 -11.48
N SER A 75 15.29 -6.69 -10.55
CA SER A 75 16.65 -6.15 -10.74
C SER A 75 17.71 -7.25 -10.78
N ARG A 76 17.55 -8.32 -9.98
CA ARG A 76 18.42 -9.51 -10.05
C ARG A 76 18.31 -10.24 -11.40
N ALA A 77 17.18 -10.11 -12.08
CA ALA A 77 16.99 -10.62 -13.44
C ALA A 77 17.54 -9.69 -14.54
N GLY A 78 18.21 -8.59 -14.17
CA GLY A 78 18.86 -7.67 -15.12
C GLY A 78 18.02 -6.46 -15.52
N ILE A 79 16.87 -6.22 -14.87
CA ILE A 79 16.02 -5.06 -15.17
C ILE A 79 16.55 -3.83 -14.45
N ILE A 80 16.78 -2.76 -15.22
CA ILE A 80 17.24 -1.47 -14.71
C ILE A 80 16.02 -0.57 -14.54
N PHE A 81 15.79 -0.12 -13.31
CA PHE A 81 14.71 0.80 -12.97
C PHE A 81 15.22 2.24 -12.99
N GLY A 82 14.31 3.18 -13.25
CA GLY A 82 14.59 4.62 -13.12
C GLY A 82 14.98 4.96 -11.68
N SER A 83 15.93 5.89 -11.54
CA SER A 83 16.45 6.29 -10.22
C SER A 83 15.41 7.01 -9.38
N ASN A 84 14.42 7.67 -10.00
CA ASN A 84 13.44 8.47 -9.29
C ASN A 84 12.14 7.69 -9.05
N TRP A 85 11.97 7.24 -7.81
CA TRP A 85 10.90 6.30 -7.45
C TRP A 85 9.48 6.84 -7.64
N VAL A 86 9.28 8.15 -7.48
CA VAL A 86 7.95 8.77 -7.58
C VAL A 86 7.60 9.10 -9.01
N TYR A 87 8.53 9.70 -9.75
CA TYR A 87 8.27 10.21 -11.10
C TYR A 87 8.44 9.15 -12.19
N ASP A 88 9.36 8.20 -12.01
CA ASP A 88 9.59 7.11 -12.96
C ASP A 88 8.66 5.92 -12.70
N ASN A 89 7.76 6.03 -11.71
CA ASN A 89 6.84 4.95 -11.31
C ASN A 89 6.03 4.37 -12.49
N PRO A 90 5.43 5.18 -13.40
CA PRO A 90 4.69 4.62 -14.53
C PRO A 90 5.56 3.75 -15.46
N GLN A 91 6.82 4.15 -15.68
CA GLN A 91 7.77 3.39 -16.49
C GLN A 91 8.23 2.13 -15.75
N ASN A 92 8.59 2.25 -14.48
CA ASN A 92 9.03 1.15 -13.64
C ASN A 92 7.96 0.05 -13.51
N VAL A 93 6.69 0.42 -13.32
CA VAL A 93 5.57 -0.53 -13.25
C VAL A 93 5.32 -1.19 -14.60
N SER A 94 5.43 -0.45 -15.71
CA SER A 94 5.28 -1.03 -17.05
C SER A 94 6.36 -2.08 -17.35
N LEU A 95 7.63 -1.80 -17.02
CA LEU A 95 8.73 -2.75 -17.16
C LEU A 95 8.52 -3.99 -16.29
N MET A 96 8.08 -3.78 -15.05
CA MET A 96 7.82 -4.84 -14.10
C MET A 96 6.68 -5.77 -14.57
N ASN A 97 5.59 -5.21 -15.12
CA ASN A 97 4.51 -6.00 -15.71
C ASN A 97 4.96 -6.82 -16.92
N LYS A 98 5.77 -6.23 -17.81
CA LYS A 98 6.34 -6.94 -18.97
C LYS A 98 7.24 -8.11 -18.59
N TYR A 99 7.89 -8.03 -17.43
CA TYR A 99 8.69 -9.14 -16.92
C TYR A 99 7.82 -10.23 -16.30
N PHE A 100 6.91 -9.85 -15.40
CA PHE A 100 6.09 -10.78 -14.64
C PHE A 100 5.04 -11.53 -15.46
N ILE A 101 4.64 -11.01 -16.62
CA ILE A 101 3.76 -11.73 -17.55
C ILE A 101 4.41 -13.02 -18.08
N ASN A 102 5.74 -13.02 -18.23
CA ASN A 102 6.49 -14.18 -18.73
C ASN A 102 6.82 -15.19 -17.64
N GLN A 103 6.56 -14.87 -16.36
CA GLN A 103 6.92 -15.67 -15.19
C GLN A 103 5.71 -15.83 -14.25
N PRO A 104 4.68 -16.59 -14.66
CA PRO A 104 3.41 -16.65 -13.92
C PRO A 104 3.55 -17.25 -12.51
N ILE A 105 4.40 -18.27 -12.34
CA ILE A 105 4.67 -18.87 -11.02
C ILE A 105 5.22 -17.81 -10.05
N LEU A 106 6.17 -17.01 -10.53
CA LEU A 106 6.80 -15.98 -9.71
C LEU A 106 5.78 -14.91 -9.32
N SER A 107 4.95 -14.46 -10.27
CA SER A 107 3.87 -13.50 -10.03
C SER A 107 2.89 -13.97 -8.96
N VAL A 108 2.45 -15.23 -9.03
CA VAL A 108 1.56 -15.83 -8.01
C VAL A 108 2.27 -15.94 -6.66
N SER A 109 3.55 -16.32 -6.63
CA SER A 109 4.31 -16.40 -5.38
C SER A 109 4.45 -15.04 -4.68
N LEU A 110 4.71 -13.96 -5.44
CA LEU A 110 4.78 -12.60 -4.91
C LEU A 110 3.41 -12.11 -4.45
N PHE A 111 2.34 -12.49 -5.14
CA PHE A 111 0.98 -12.21 -4.71
C PHE A 111 0.66 -12.89 -3.36
N ILE A 112 0.95 -14.19 -3.21
CA ILE A 112 0.75 -14.91 -1.95
C ILE A 112 1.63 -14.31 -0.84
N PHE A 113 2.89 -13.97 -1.14
CA PHE A 113 3.77 -13.27 -0.22
C PHE A 113 3.17 -11.93 0.24
N SER A 114 2.53 -11.18 -0.66
CA SER A 114 1.86 -9.92 -0.32
C SER A 114 0.72 -10.10 0.67
N LEU A 115 -0.09 -11.15 0.48
CA LEU A 115 -1.18 -11.50 1.40
C LEU A 115 -0.64 -11.93 2.75
N ALA A 116 0.40 -12.77 2.77
CA ALA A 116 1.04 -13.23 4.00
C ALA A 116 1.61 -12.07 4.81
N MET A 117 2.33 -11.15 4.16
CA MET A 117 2.90 -9.97 4.82
C MET A 117 1.82 -9.02 5.35
N ALA A 118 0.77 -8.77 4.56
CA ALA A 118 -0.35 -7.94 4.98
C ALA A 118 -1.07 -8.53 6.19
N LEU A 119 -1.30 -9.85 6.19
CA LEU A 119 -1.93 -10.57 7.29
C LEU A 119 -1.08 -10.50 8.56
N VAL A 120 0.21 -10.86 8.48
CA VAL A 120 1.09 -10.92 9.65
C VAL A 120 1.25 -9.53 10.28
N LEU A 121 1.60 -8.51 9.50
CA LEU A 121 1.84 -7.18 10.04
C LEU A 121 0.54 -6.48 10.47
N GLY A 122 -0.55 -6.69 9.73
CA GLY A 122 -1.89 -6.24 10.12
C GLY A 122 -2.31 -6.84 11.46
N CYS A 123 -2.24 -8.17 11.60
CA CYS A 123 -2.61 -8.88 12.83
C CYS A 123 -1.74 -8.46 14.03
N VAL A 124 -0.42 -8.38 13.87
CA VAL A 124 0.49 -8.03 14.96
C VAL A 124 0.21 -6.62 15.48
N LEU A 125 0.09 -5.64 14.59
CA LEU A 125 -0.10 -4.26 15.00
C LEU A 125 -1.55 -3.97 15.43
N GLY A 126 -2.53 -4.59 14.78
CA GLY A 126 -3.94 -4.54 15.19
C GLY A 126 -4.14 -5.12 16.60
N TRP A 127 -3.51 -6.25 16.90
CA TRP A 127 -3.52 -6.85 18.24
C TRP A 127 -2.81 -5.97 19.28
N GLY A 128 -1.64 -5.42 18.94
CA GLY A 128 -0.88 -4.53 19.81
C GLY A 128 -1.69 -3.29 20.22
N LEU A 129 -2.34 -2.64 19.25
CA LEU A 129 -3.21 -1.49 19.49
C LEU A 129 -4.50 -1.86 20.22
N GLY A 130 -5.09 -3.02 19.93
CA GLY A 130 -6.24 -3.53 20.67
C GLY A 130 -5.92 -3.70 22.16
N LYS A 131 -4.74 -4.24 22.49
CA LYS A 131 -4.27 -4.33 23.88
C LYS A 131 -4.01 -2.97 24.52
N LEU A 132 -3.42 -2.03 23.79
CA LEU A 132 -3.19 -0.66 24.30
C LEU A 132 -4.51 0.06 24.58
N GLY A 133 -5.47 0.01 23.65
CA GLY A 133 -6.80 0.59 23.80
C GLY A 133 -7.60 -0.04 24.95
N GLY A 134 -7.49 -1.36 25.13
CA GLY A 134 -8.09 -2.05 26.28
C GLY A 134 -7.56 -1.57 27.63
N LYS A 135 -6.27 -1.22 27.73
CA LYS A 135 -5.67 -0.64 28.95
C LYS A 135 -6.15 0.78 29.25
N LEU A 136 -6.66 1.50 28.25
CA LEU A 136 -7.15 2.88 28.37
C LEU A 136 -8.66 2.94 28.69
N ARG A 137 -9.37 1.79 28.74
CA ARG A 137 -10.80 1.73 29.06
C ARG A 137 -11.03 1.86 30.57
N ALA A 138 -12.07 2.60 30.94
CA ALA A 138 -12.39 3.21 32.25
C ALA A 138 -12.40 2.33 33.53
N THR A 139 -11.97 1.06 33.50
CA THR A 139 -11.81 0.22 34.71
C THR A 139 -10.62 0.66 35.59
N ARG A 140 -9.89 1.72 35.19
CA ARG A 140 -8.91 2.46 36.02
C ARG A 140 -9.36 3.89 36.37
N LEU A 141 -10.60 4.27 36.03
CA LEU A 141 -11.21 5.57 36.43
C LEU A 141 -12.33 5.40 37.47
N MET A 142 -12.65 4.16 37.86
CA MET A 142 -13.47 3.81 39.00
C MET A 142 -12.56 3.22 40.09
N ILE A 143 -11.85 4.10 40.78
CA ILE A 143 -11.80 4.04 42.25
C ILE A 143 -13.07 4.73 42.72
#